data_AF-A0A645CL77-F1
#
_entry.id   AF-A0A645CL77-F1
#
_cell.length_a   1.000
_cell.length_b   1.000
_cell.length_c   1.000
_cell.angle_alpha   90.00
_cell.angle_beta   90.00
_cell.angle_gamma   90.00
#
_symmetry.space_group_name_H-M   'P 1'
#
loop_
_entity.id
_entity.type
_entity.pdbx_description
1 polymer ?
#
loop_
_entity_poly.entity_id
_entity_poly.type
_entity_poly.pdbx_seq_one_letter_code
_entity_poly.pdbx_strand_id
1 'polypeptide(L)'
;MNADAQNLTNNGGNDIVAAVSALGYDAYMTAIEAVKLAQSAEGEAIQAALFNVDIDAVTGRITINPETGDANKTEAYIKQATDGAFTFVKRQSVEG
;
A
#
# COMPACT_ATOMS: atom_id res chain seq x y z
N MET A 1 -13.69 14.47 -3.68
CA MET A 1 -13.25 14.38 -5.08
C MET A 1 -14.38 14.74 -6.05
N ASN A 2 -15.59 14.22 -5.81
CA ASN A 2 -16.73 14.28 -6.74
C ASN A 2 -17.42 15.65 -6.89
N ALA A 3 -17.04 16.66 -6.08
CA ALA A 3 -17.63 17.99 -6.15
C ALA A 3 -16.96 18.89 -7.22
N ASP A 4 -15.82 18.47 -7.76
CA ASP A 4 -15.04 19.23 -8.73
C ASP A 4 -14.79 18.36 -9.98
N ALA A 5 -15.37 18.78 -11.10
CA ALA A 5 -15.28 18.07 -12.38
C ALA A 5 -13.82 17.96 -12.87
N GLN A 6 -12.96 18.93 -12.53
CA GLN A 6 -11.55 18.90 -12.91
C GLN A 6 -10.80 17.78 -12.19
N ASN A 7 -11.12 17.54 -10.91
CA ASN A 7 -10.53 16.44 -10.14
C ASN A 7 -10.94 15.07 -10.68
N LEU A 8 -12.18 14.95 -11.15
CA LEU A 8 -12.66 13.72 -11.80
C LEU A 8 -11.93 13.48 -13.13
N THR A 9 -11.75 14.50 -13.96
CA THR A 9 -10.96 14.40 -15.21
C THR A 9 -9.51 14.02 -14.94
N ASN A 10 -8.88 14.65 -13.94
CA ASN A 10 -7.50 14.33 -13.54
C ASN A 10 -7.36 12.91 -12.98
N ASN A 11 -8.45 12.31 -12.46
CA ASN A 11 -8.50 10.93 -11.98
C ASN A 11 -8.98 9.92 -13.06
N GLY A 12 -8.80 10.23 -14.34
CA GLY A 12 -9.18 9.31 -15.44
C GLY A 12 -10.68 9.13 -15.62
N GLY A 13 -11.48 10.13 -15.22
CA GLY A 13 -12.93 10.17 -15.42
C GLY A 13 -13.72 9.25 -14.50
N ASN A 14 -13.13 8.77 -13.41
CA ASN A 14 -13.78 7.89 -12.44
C ASN A 14 -13.33 8.18 -11.01
N ASP A 15 -14.02 7.59 -10.02
CA ASP A 15 -13.71 7.74 -8.59
C ASP A 15 -12.88 6.58 -8.05
N ILE A 16 -12.25 5.78 -8.91
CA ILE A 16 -11.44 4.64 -8.50
C ILE A 16 -10.13 5.18 -7.91
N VAL A 17 -9.82 4.74 -6.69
CA VAL A 17 -8.54 5.01 -6.06
C VAL A 17 -7.48 4.12 -6.71
N ALA A 18 -6.44 4.74 -7.28
CA ALA A 18 -5.31 4.00 -7.83
C ALA A 18 -4.63 3.15 -6.74
N ALA A 19 -4.16 1.96 -7.10
CA ALA A 19 -3.52 1.05 -6.12
C ALA A 19 -2.31 1.72 -5.42
N VAL A 20 -1.57 2.57 -6.14
CA VAL A 20 -0.44 3.33 -5.58
C VAL A 20 -0.84 4.31 -4.48
N SER A 21 -2.06 4.85 -4.50
CA SER A 21 -2.55 5.73 -3.44
C SER A 21 -2.82 4.97 -2.14
N ALA A 22 -3.41 3.77 -2.24
CA ALA A 22 -3.58 2.88 -1.10
C ALA A 22 -2.23 2.40 -0.54
N LEU A 23 -1.27 2.07 -1.42
CA LEU A 23 0.09 1.70 -1.00
C LEU A 23 0.82 2.87 -0.34
N GLY A 24 0.64 4.10 -0.81
CA GLY A 24 1.20 5.29 -0.18
C GLY A 24 0.63 5.54 1.22
N TYR A 25 -0.68 5.34 1.40
CA TYR A 25 -1.31 5.40 2.73
C TYR A 25 -0.72 4.33 3.67
N ASP A 26 -0.61 3.09 3.21
CA ASP A 26 -0.07 1.99 4.02
C ASP A 26 1.40 2.21 4.39
N ALA A 27 2.20 2.78 3.49
CA ALA A 27 3.59 3.15 3.77
C ALA A 27 3.67 4.20 4.89
N TYR A 28 2.78 5.20 4.85
CA TYR A 28 2.72 6.21 5.90
C TYR A 28 2.30 5.61 7.25
N MET A 29 1.30 4.73 7.26
CA MET A 29 0.86 4.04 8.48
C MET A 29 1.92 3.09 9.05
N THR A 30 2.66 2.39 8.18
CA THR A 30 3.82 1.57 8.54
C THR A 30 4.89 2.40 9.25
N ALA A 31 5.21 3.58 8.71
CA ALA A 31 6.18 4.49 9.33
C ALA A 31 5.71 4.99 10.71
N ILE A 32 4.43 5.36 10.84
CA ILE A 32 3.84 5.75 12.13
C ILE A 32 3.96 4.62 13.14
N GLU A 33 3.66 3.37 12.75
CA GLU A 33 3.72 2.25 13.67
C GLU A 33 5.16 1.96 14.12
N ALA A 34 6.12 2.01 13.21
CA ALA A 34 7.53 1.87 13.57
C ALA A 34 7.99 2.95 14.56
N VAL A 35 7.56 4.20 14.39
CA VAL A 35 7.83 5.29 15.35
C VAL A 35 7.25 4.99 16.74
N LYS A 36 6.01 4.49 16.80
CA LYS A 36 5.40 4.08 18.08
C LYS A 36 6.15 2.92 18.72
N LEU A 37 6.54 1.91 17.95
CA LEU A 37 7.29 0.76 18.46
C LEU A 37 8.68 1.17 18.96
N ALA A 38 9.35 2.08 18.25
CA ALA A 38 10.67 2.58 18.63
C ALA A 38 10.65 3.43 19.91
N GLN A 39 9.50 4.05 20.25
CA GLN A 39 9.40 5.03 21.35
C GLN A 39 10.49 6.11 21.26
N SER A 40 10.83 6.51 20.03
CA SER A 40 11.97 7.37 19.71
C SER A 40 11.73 8.10 18.39
N ALA A 41 12.40 9.24 18.23
CA ALA A 41 12.50 9.96 16.96
C ALA A 41 13.82 9.69 16.21
N GLU A 42 14.73 8.90 16.80
CA GLU A 42 16.02 8.57 16.19
C GLU A 42 15.85 7.60 15.01
N GLY A 43 16.52 7.92 13.89
CA GLY A 43 16.36 7.20 12.64
C GLY A 43 16.73 5.72 12.75
N GLU A 44 17.84 5.40 13.43
CA GLU A 44 18.29 4.02 13.62
C GLU A 44 17.31 3.20 14.47
N ALA A 45 16.70 3.82 15.50
CA ALA A 45 15.71 3.16 16.34
C ALA A 45 14.43 2.83 15.56
N ILE A 46 13.96 3.77 14.73
CA ILE A 46 12.79 3.58 13.86
C ILE A 46 13.09 2.51 12.81
N GLN A 47 14.27 2.54 12.19
CA GLN A 47 14.69 1.54 11.22
C GLN A 47 14.68 0.13 11.83
N ALA A 48 15.25 -0.04 13.03
CA ALA A 48 15.25 -1.32 13.73
C ALA A 48 13.81 -1.78 14.08
N ALA A 49 12.92 -0.84 14.42
CA ALA A 49 11.53 -1.14 14.76
C ALA A 49 10.66 -1.52 13.55
N LEU A 50 11.02 -1.14 12.32
CA LEU A 50 10.26 -1.49 11.10
C LEU A 50 10.00 -2.99 10.97
N PHE A 51 10.95 -3.82 11.38
CA PHE A 51 10.84 -5.29 11.29
C PHE A 51 9.86 -5.88 12.31
N ASN A 52 9.41 -5.10 13.29
CA ASN A 52 8.41 -5.49 14.27
C ASN A 52 7.01 -4.93 13.94
N VAL A 53 6.86 -4.22 12.82
CA VAL A 53 5.55 -3.72 12.38
C VAL A 53 4.66 -4.89 11.99
N ASP A 54 3.44 -4.89 12.55
CA ASP A 54 2.40 -5.86 12.29
C ASP A 54 1.03 -5.18 12.40
N ILE A 55 0.51 -4.71 11.28
CA ILE A 55 -0.74 -3.91 11.23
C ILE A 55 -1.65 -4.35 10.09
N ASP A 56 -2.95 -4.27 10.31
CA ASP A 56 -3.93 -4.33 9.23
C ASP A 56 -4.13 -2.94 8.62
N ALA A 57 -3.85 -2.81 7.32
CA ALA A 57 -3.94 -1.56 6.57
C ALA A 57 -4.82 -1.73 5.31
N VAL A 58 -4.84 -0.73 4.42
CA VAL A 58 -5.77 -0.69 3.29
C VAL A 58 -5.49 -1.79 2.27
N THR A 59 -4.23 -2.15 2.06
CA THR A 59 -3.82 -3.21 1.13
C THR A 59 -3.70 -4.58 1.80
N GLY A 60 -4.24 -4.73 3.02
CA GLY A 60 -4.16 -5.93 3.84
C GLY A 60 -3.10 -5.83 4.93
N ARG A 61 -2.83 -6.96 5.59
CA ARG A 61 -1.83 -7.03 6.67
C ARG A 61 -0.44 -6.68 6.15
N ILE A 62 0.29 -5.87 6.92
CA ILE A 62 1.65 -5.43 6.62
C ILE A 62 2.58 -5.96 7.70
N THR A 63 3.53 -6.78 7.27
CA THR A 63 4.73 -7.17 8.01
C THR A 63 5.94 -7.08 7.09
N ILE A 64 7.13 -6.86 7.64
CA ILE A 64 8.36 -6.65 6.87
C ILE A 64 9.30 -7.84 7.05
N ASN A 65 9.85 -8.36 5.95
CA ASN A 65 10.87 -9.39 5.97
C ASN A 65 12.19 -8.79 6.51
N PRO A 66 12.76 -9.32 7.61
CA PRO A 66 13.98 -8.77 8.20
C PRO A 66 15.25 -9.04 7.38
N GLU A 67 15.24 -10.02 6.48
CA GLU A 67 16.38 -10.36 5.63
C GLU A 67 16.44 -9.49 4.38
N THR A 68 15.29 -9.20 3.75
CA THR A 68 15.24 -8.45 2.48
C THR A 68 14.77 -7.00 2.63
N GLY A 69 14.02 -6.70 3.68
CA GLY A 69 13.32 -5.42 3.84
C GLY A 69 12.00 -5.31 3.06
N ASP A 70 11.58 -6.39 2.39
CA ASP A 70 10.33 -6.38 1.61
C ASP A 70 9.09 -6.55 2.50
N ALA A 71 7.97 -5.96 2.07
CA ALA A 71 6.68 -6.27 2.68
C ALA A 71 6.27 -7.71 2.32
N ASN A 72 5.87 -8.49 3.32
CA ASN A 72 5.34 -9.83 3.09
C ASN A 72 3.94 -9.73 2.45
N LYS A 73 3.87 -9.95 1.13
CA LYS A 73 2.62 -10.01 0.37
C LYS A 73 2.53 -11.35 -0.35
N THR A 74 1.37 -12.00 -0.24
CA THR A 74 1.09 -13.30 -0.85
C THR A 74 0.16 -13.22 -2.05
N GLU A 75 -0.36 -12.03 -2.35
CA GLU A 75 -1.35 -11.79 -3.40
C GLU A 75 -0.87 -10.70 -4.38
N ALA A 76 -1.10 -10.95 -5.67
CA ALA A 76 -0.97 -9.98 -6.75
C ALA A 76 -2.30 -9.82 -7.50
N TYR A 77 -2.61 -8.59 -7.92
CA TYR A 77 -3.84 -8.27 -8.64
C TYR A 77 -3.51 -8.02 -10.11
N ILE A 78 -3.95 -8.93 -10.99
CA ILE A 78 -3.73 -8.80 -12.43
C ILE A 78 -4.83 -7.92 -13.00
N LYS A 79 -4.42 -6.83 -13.66
CA LYS A 79 -5.31 -5.89 -14.34
C LYS A 79 -4.92 -5.79 -15.81
N GLN A 80 -5.91 -5.67 -16.67
CA GLN A 80 -5.73 -5.42 -18.09
C GLN A 80 -6.07 -3.97 -18.39
N ALA A 81 -5.20 -3.29 -19.13
CA ALA A 81 -5.51 -1.98 -19.70
C ALA A 81 -6.28 -2.18 -21.02
N THR A 82 -7.46 -1.57 -21.13
CA THR A 82 -8.29 -1.59 -22.35
C THR A 82 -9.01 -0.25 -22.45
N ASP A 83 -8.97 0.38 -23.63
CA ASP A 83 -9.62 1.67 -23.91
C ASP A 83 -9.35 2.77 -22.87
N GLY A 84 -8.12 2.83 -22.36
CA GLY A 84 -7.69 3.83 -21.36
C GLY A 84 -8.14 3.55 -19.93
N ALA A 85 -8.77 2.40 -19.66
CA ALA A 85 -9.20 1.99 -18.32
C ALA A 85 -8.50 0.69 -17.90
N PHE A 86 -8.37 0.47 -16.58
CA PHE A 86 -7.90 -0.79 -16.01
C PHE A 86 -9.07 -1.65 -15.54
N THR A 87 -9.18 -2.85 -16.09
CA THR A 87 -10.16 -3.87 -15.67
C THR A 87 -9.47 -4.95 -14.85
N PHE A 88 -10.07 -5.32 -13.72
CA PHE A 88 -9.58 -6.45 -12.92
C PHE A 88 -9.77 -7.77 -13.68
N VAL A 89 -8.72 -8.57 -13.76
CA VAL A 89 -8.73 -9.88 -14.43
C VAL A 89 -8.82 -10.99 -13.40
N LYS A 90 -7.84 -11.06 -12.48
CA LYS A 90 -7.79 -12.07 -11.43
C LYS A 90 -6.87 -11.68 -10.29
N ARG A 91 -7.07 -12.37 -9.17
CA ARG A 91 -6.10 -12.42 -8.08
C ARG A 91 -5.18 -13.61 -8.30
N GLN A 92 -3.89 -13.42 -8.10
CA GLN A 92 -2.88 -14.48 -8.12
C GLN A 92 -2.28 -14.58 -6.72
N SER A 93 -2.41 -15.74 -6.09
CA SER A 93 -1.75 -16.07 -4.83
C SER A 93 -0.49 -16.90 -5.07
N VAL A 94 0.40 -16.93 -4.07
CA VAL A 94 1.56 -17.85 -4.02
C VAL A 94 1.15 -19.31 -3.82
N GLU A 95 0.02 -19.54 -3.14
CA GLU A 95 -0.67 -20.83 -3.11
C GLU A 95 -1.55 -20.90 -4.37
N GLY A 96 -1.23 -21.83 -5.28
CA GLY A 96 -1.83 -21.93 -6.61
C GLY A 96 -3.33 -22.22 -6.62
#